data_AF-A0A2A6C0Q0-F1
#
_entry.id   AF-A0A2A6C0Q0-F1
#
_cell.length_a   1.000
_cell.length_b   1.000
_cell.length_c   1.000
_cell.angle_alpha   90.00
_cell.angle_beta   90.00
_cell.angle_gamma   90.00
#
_symmetry.space_group_name_H-M   'P 1'
#
loop_
_entity.id
_entity.type
_entity.pdbx_description
1 polymer ?
#
loop_
_entity_poly.entity_id
_entity_poly.type
_entity_poly.pdbx_seq_one_letter_code
_entity_poly.pdbx_strand_id
1 'polypeptide(L)'
;MIPCVIALVRTATMHGNCKAFLVLSSLCSILLLISQIAVFIFDIVIDNLAPMSDVKERWFLVFHNVFYFTTSCLSLVIALERCHAIRNPAAYEQQSVNYFLVLTALFLATLYAVCTVYLIYWHGIYFETIYMMYAIEATVILISAGLYFYSKQRLRDLPYTSDRVNAKYQVVEILEFSRAIVPALVLSAGLKSASLIPTMLWQAGIISYVLCCLFYFTIHALNCILMKATLFYYHRALWKNLQRLLFCASGRISPEPAPAASKEDETKLYFSMIQSSWNQ
;
A
#
# COMPACT_ATOMS: atom_id res chain seq x y z
N MET A 1 4.53 -4.71 -11.72
CA MET A 1 3.57 -4.99 -10.62
C MET A 1 3.48 -6.47 -10.24
N ILE A 2 3.31 -7.41 -11.19
CA ILE A 2 3.18 -8.85 -10.88
C ILE A 2 4.34 -9.40 -10.02
N PRO A 3 5.63 -9.14 -10.31
CA PRO A 3 6.73 -9.61 -9.47
C PRO A 3 6.65 -9.12 -8.02
N CYS A 4 6.13 -7.90 -7.80
CA CYS A 4 5.92 -7.34 -6.47
C CYS A 4 4.84 -8.13 -5.70
N VAL A 5 3.75 -8.52 -6.36
CA VAL A 5 2.70 -9.35 -5.74
C VAL A 5 3.27 -10.72 -5.35
N ILE A 6 4.03 -11.36 -6.24
CA ILE A 6 4.66 -12.65 -5.96
C ILE A 6 5.64 -12.53 -4.77
N ALA A 7 6.46 -11.47 -4.74
CA ALA A 7 7.38 -11.21 -3.65
C ALA A 7 6.66 -10.98 -2.31
N LEU A 8 5.55 -10.22 -2.32
CA LEU A 8 4.71 -10.02 -1.13
C LEU A 8 4.13 -11.35 -0.64
N VAL A 9 3.58 -12.19 -1.52
CA VAL A 9 3.01 -13.50 -1.18
C VAL A 9 4.08 -14.46 -0.65
N ARG A 10 5.31 -14.41 -1.16
CA ARG A 10 6.41 -15.29 -0.70
C ARG A 10 7.08 -14.82 0.60
N THR A 11 6.82 -13.60 1.05
CA THR A 11 7.43 -13.07 2.26
C THR A 11 6.73 -13.66 3.49
N ALA A 12 7.45 -14.48 4.27
CA ALA A 12 6.94 -15.17 5.46
C ALA A 12 6.93 -14.30 6.72
N THR A 13 7.77 -13.25 6.73
CA THR A 13 7.99 -12.32 7.85
C THR A 13 6.85 -11.36 8.14
N MET A 14 5.79 -11.36 7.32
CA MET A 14 4.69 -10.42 7.47
C MET A 14 3.46 -11.12 8.05
N HIS A 15 2.88 -10.51 9.09
CA HIS A 15 1.60 -10.95 9.62
C HIS A 15 0.54 -11.02 8.52
N GLY A 16 -0.27 -12.08 8.55
CA GLY A 16 -1.11 -12.41 7.40
C GLY A 16 -2.23 -11.40 7.12
N ASN A 17 -2.75 -10.67 8.12
CA ASN A 17 -3.74 -9.61 7.89
C ASN A 17 -3.16 -8.47 7.03
N CYS A 18 -2.01 -7.92 7.41
CA CYS A 18 -1.36 -6.86 6.64
C CYS A 18 -0.91 -7.34 5.26
N LYS A 19 -0.38 -8.56 5.18
CA LYS A 19 -0.05 -9.20 3.92
C LYS A 19 -1.27 -9.30 3.01
N ALA A 20 -2.42 -9.72 3.53
CA ALA A 20 -3.67 -9.80 2.77
C ALA A 20 -4.09 -8.42 2.26
N PHE A 21 -4.10 -7.38 3.11
CA PHE A 21 -4.43 -6.02 2.68
C PHE A 21 -3.48 -5.46 1.63
N LEU A 22 -2.17 -5.73 1.74
CA LEU A 22 -1.20 -5.29 0.74
C LEU A 22 -1.32 -6.03 -0.59
N VAL A 23 -1.64 -7.32 -0.55
CA VAL A 23 -1.94 -8.11 -1.76
C VAL A 23 -3.21 -7.56 -2.42
N LEU A 24 -4.30 -7.39 -1.66
CA LEU A 24 -5.56 -6.81 -2.16
C LEU A 24 -5.34 -5.42 -2.77
N SER A 25 -4.64 -4.54 -2.06
CA SER A 25 -4.26 -3.22 -2.57
C SER A 25 -3.49 -3.32 -3.89
N SER A 26 -2.55 -4.26 -3.99
CA SER A 26 -1.76 -4.47 -5.22
C SER A 26 -2.60 -5.02 -6.37
N LEU A 27 -3.56 -5.91 -6.09
CA LEU A 27 -4.51 -6.42 -7.08
C LEU A 27 -5.42 -5.29 -7.60
N CYS A 28 -5.96 -4.45 -6.71
CA CYS A 28 -6.73 -3.27 -7.12
C CYS A 28 -5.89 -2.31 -7.98
N SER A 29 -4.61 -2.08 -7.65
CA SER A 29 -3.71 -1.28 -8.51
C SER A 29 -3.47 -1.93 -9.88
N ILE A 30 -3.36 -3.26 -9.97
CA ILE A 30 -3.24 -3.95 -11.26
C ILE A 30 -4.53 -3.79 -12.08
N LEU A 31 -5.70 -3.97 -11.46
CA LEU A 31 -7.00 -3.79 -12.12
C LEU A 31 -7.18 -2.34 -12.60
N LEU A 32 -6.72 -1.36 -11.81
CA LEU A 32 -6.68 0.04 -12.19
C LEU A 32 -5.80 0.24 -13.45
N LEU A 33 -4.58 -0.30 -13.49
CA LEU A 33 -3.72 -0.21 -14.68
C LEU A 33 -4.34 -0.93 -15.90
N ILE A 34 -4.97 -2.09 -15.70
CA ILE A 34 -5.67 -2.81 -16.77
C ILE A 34 -6.81 -1.96 -17.33
N SER A 35 -7.58 -1.29 -16.46
CA SER A 35 -8.65 -0.39 -16.89
C SER A 35 -8.12 0.76 -17.75
N GLN A 36 -6.97 1.35 -17.40
CA GLN A 36 -6.34 2.41 -18.20
C GLN A 36 -5.91 1.90 -19.58
N ILE A 37 -5.24 0.74 -19.62
CA ILE A 37 -4.83 0.13 -20.89
C ILE A 37 -6.05 -0.19 -21.76
N ALA A 38 -7.13 -0.68 -21.15
CA ALA A 38 -8.37 -0.98 -21.85
C ALA A 38 -9.03 0.27 -22.45
N VAL A 39 -9.02 1.41 -21.75
CA VAL A 39 -9.47 2.71 -22.30
C VAL A 39 -8.68 3.06 -23.55
N PHE A 40 -7.35 3.04 -23.47
CA PHE A 40 -6.51 3.42 -24.62
C PHE A 40 -6.68 2.48 -25.82
N ILE A 41 -6.80 1.17 -25.59
CA ILE A 41 -7.08 0.21 -26.66
C ILE A 41 -8.46 0.50 -27.27
N PHE A 42 -9.47 0.75 -26.43
CA PHE A 42 -10.81 1.07 -26.89
C PHE A 42 -10.81 2.32 -27.77
N ASP A 43 -10.18 3.41 -27.35
CA ASP A 43 -10.10 4.65 -28.12
C ASP A 43 -9.41 4.47 -29.47
N ILE A 44 -8.36 3.65 -29.55
CA ILE A 44 -7.71 3.30 -30.81
C ILE A 44 -8.67 2.52 -31.72
N VAL A 45 -9.43 1.56 -31.18
CA VAL A 45 -10.35 0.71 -31.96
C VAL A 45 -11.52 1.52 -32.53
N ILE A 46 -12.01 2.52 -31.81
CA ILE A 46 -13.12 3.38 -32.26
C ILE A 46 -12.67 4.66 -32.97
N ASP A 47 -11.37 4.78 -33.28
CA ASP A 47 -10.72 5.95 -33.89
C ASP A 47 -11.01 7.28 -33.14
N ASN A 48 -11.07 7.19 -31.81
CA ASN A 48 -11.34 8.31 -30.90
C ASN A 48 -10.03 8.85 -30.32
N LEU A 49 -9.06 9.18 -31.19
CA LEU A 49 -7.70 9.56 -30.77
C LEU A 49 -7.62 10.87 -29.96
N ALA A 50 -8.64 11.73 -30.06
CA ALA A 50 -8.76 12.99 -29.32
C ALA A 50 -10.15 13.13 -28.71
N PRO A 51 -10.43 12.43 -27.60
CA PRO A 51 -11.75 12.46 -26.98
C PRO A 51 -12.09 13.87 -26.48
N MET A 52 -13.28 14.35 -26.83
CA MET A 52 -13.78 15.64 -26.37
C MET A 52 -14.61 15.53 -25.08
N SER A 53 -15.04 14.32 -24.72
CA SER A 53 -15.94 14.05 -23.60
C SER A 53 -15.77 12.63 -23.06
N ASP A 54 -16.22 12.40 -21.82
CA ASP A 54 -16.20 11.11 -21.12
C ASP A 54 -17.24 10.09 -21.61
N VAL A 55 -18.18 10.49 -22.48
CA VAL A 55 -19.40 9.70 -22.79
C VAL A 55 -19.07 8.31 -23.33
N LYS A 56 -18.12 8.19 -24.26
CA LYS A 56 -17.77 6.91 -24.90
C LYS A 56 -16.95 6.01 -23.97
N GLU A 57 -16.14 6.61 -23.11
CA GLU A 57 -15.21 5.92 -22.19
C GLU A 57 -15.83 5.64 -20.81
N ARG A 58 -17.07 6.13 -20.58
CA ARG A 58 -17.70 6.22 -19.26
C ARG A 58 -17.60 4.94 -18.43
N TRP A 59 -17.89 3.78 -19.01
CA TRP A 59 -17.85 2.52 -18.27
C TRP A 59 -16.44 2.17 -17.79
N PHE A 60 -15.41 2.42 -18.60
CA PHE A 60 -14.04 2.22 -18.18
C PHE A 60 -13.64 3.17 -17.06
N LEU A 61 -14.07 4.44 -17.14
CA LEU A 61 -13.83 5.43 -16.10
C LEU A 61 -14.55 5.08 -14.78
N VAL A 62 -15.77 4.54 -14.86
CA VAL A 62 -16.51 4.00 -13.71
C VAL A 62 -15.69 2.91 -13.02
N PHE A 63 -15.24 1.89 -13.77
CA PHE A 63 -14.41 0.82 -13.19
C PHE A 63 -13.09 1.35 -12.63
N HIS A 64 -12.42 2.23 -13.37
CA HIS A 64 -11.18 2.87 -12.95
C HIS A 64 -11.35 3.59 -11.61
N ASN A 65 -12.39 4.40 -11.48
CA ASN A 65 -12.67 5.17 -10.28
C ASN A 65 -13.07 4.28 -9.10
N VAL A 66 -13.82 3.19 -9.33
CA VAL A 66 -14.12 2.22 -8.25
C VAL A 66 -12.82 1.65 -7.68
N PHE A 67 -11.87 1.22 -8.52
CA PHE A 67 -10.59 0.72 -8.02
C PHE A 67 -9.75 1.81 -7.38
N TYR A 68 -9.76 3.03 -7.93
CA TYR A 68 -9.07 4.18 -7.34
C TYR A 68 -9.54 4.44 -5.90
N PHE A 69 -10.84 4.66 -5.68
CA PHE A 69 -11.39 4.89 -4.33
C PHE A 69 -11.15 3.69 -3.40
N THR A 70 -11.30 2.47 -3.91
CA THR A 70 -11.03 1.25 -3.13
C THR A 70 -9.58 1.21 -2.64
N THR A 71 -8.59 1.56 -3.49
CA THR A 71 -7.18 1.58 -3.07
C THR A 71 -6.90 2.61 -1.97
N SER A 72 -7.68 3.69 -1.90
CA SER A 72 -7.54 4.75 -0.91
C SER A 72 -8.12 4.35 0.43
N CYS A 73 -9.32 3.77 0.42
CA CYS A 73 -9.90 3.14 1.60
C CYS A 73 -9.00 2.02 2.14
N LEU A 74 -8.44 1.17 1.28
CA LEU A 74 -7.49 0.13 1.69
C LEU A 74 -6.21 0.72 2.29
N SER A 75 -5.74 1.88 1.82
CA SER A 75 -4.57 2.57 2.39
C SER A 75 -4.86 3.05 3.82
N LEU A 76 -6.08 3.56 4.07
CA LEU A 76 -6.55 3.92 5.41
C LEU A 76 -6.68 2.68 6.32
N VAL A 77 -7.27 1.60 5.82
CA VAL A 77 -7.39 0.33 6.56
C VAL A 77 -6.00 -0.19 6.95
N ILE A 78 -5.04 -0.17 6.03
CA ILE A 78 -3.64 -0.55 6.31
C ILE A 78 -3.06 0.33 7.43
N ALA A 79 -3.24 1.65 7.37
CA ALA A 79 -2.74 2.55 8.41
C ALA A 79 -3.35 2.24 9.79
N LEU A 80 -4.67 2.04 9.86
CA LEU A 80 -5.39 1.68 11.10
C LEU A 80 -4.98 0.32 11.65
N GLU A 81 -4.82 -0.66 10.76
CA GLU A 81 -4.39 -2.00 11.09
C GLU A 81 -2.96 -1.99 11.66
N ARG A 82 -2.07 -1.15 11.13
CA ARG A 82 -0.74 -0.92 11.72
C ARG A 82 -0.82 -0.20 13.08
N CYS A 83 -1.72 0.77 13.26
CA CYS A 83 -1.95 1.37 14.58
C CYS A 83 -2.34 0.31 15.62
N HIS A 84 -3.23 -0.61 15.25
CA HIS A 84 -3.62 -1.73 16.09
C HIS A 84 -2.43 -2.64 16.43
N ALA A 85 -1.63 -3.02 15.42
CA ALA A 85 -0.46 -3.86 15.59
C ALA A 85 0.59 -3.26 16.54
N ILE A 86 0.83 -1.94 16.47
CA ILE A 86 1.83 -1.28 17.33
C ILE A 86 1.32 -1.09 18.77
N ARG A 87 0.01 -0.97 18.98
CA ARG A 87 -0.57 -0.81 20.33
C ARG A 87 -0.34 -2.06 21.18
N ASN A 88 -0.57 -3.24 20.62
CA ASN A 88 -0.48 -4.53 21.33
C ASN A 88 0.28 -5.59 20.50
N PRO A 89 1.59 -5.41 20.29
CA PRO A 89 2.36 -6.26 19.36
C PRO A 89 2.39 -7.73 19.77
N ALA A 90 2.51 -8.02 21.08
CA ALA A 90 2.54 -9.40 21.58
C ALA A 90 1.20 -10.15 21.38
N ALA A 91 0.07 -9.47 21.58
CA ALA A 91 -1.24 -10.07 21.35
C ALA A 91 -1.53 -10.23 19.85
N TYR A 92 -1.08 -9.27 19.04
CA TYR A 92 -1.26 -9.26 17.60
C TYR A 92 -0.51 -10.40 16.91
N GLU A 93 0.68 -10.74 17.40
CA GLU A 93 1.49 -11.85 16.87
C GLU A 93 0.85 -13.22 17.07
N GLN A 94 0.20 -13.44 18.22
CA GLN A 94 -0.48 -14.70 18.52
C GLN A 94 -1.76 -14.91 17.69
N GLN A 95 -2.26 -13.85 17.05
CA GLN A 95 -3.46 -13.95 16.22
C GLN A 95 -3.12 -14.58 14.87
N SER A 96 -3.99 -15.47 14.41
CA SER A 96 -3.98 -15.93 13.03
C SER A 96 -4.65 -14.90 12.12
N VAL A 97 -4.60 -15.16 10.81
CA VAL A 97 -5.25 -14.31 9.83
C VAL A 97 -6.75 -14.27 10.08
N ASN A 98 -7.27 -13.07 10.33
CA ASN A 98 -8.70 -12.84 10.49
C ASN A 98 -9.31 -12.49 9.12
N TYR A 99 -9.65 -13.52 8.35
CA TYR A 99 -10.25 -13.36 7.03
C TYR A 99 -11.57 -12.59 7.07
N PHE A 100 -12.36 -12.72 8.14
CA PHE A 100 -13.61 -11.99 8.29
C PHE A 100 -13.38 -10.48 8.33
N LEU A 101 -12.39 -10.03 9.11
CA LEU A 101 -12.00 -8.61 9.16
C LEU A 101 -11.54 -8.11 7.79
N VAL A 102 -10.69 -8.88 7.10
CA VAL A 102 -10.16 -8.51 5.78
C VAL A 102 -11.28 -8.39 4.75
N LEU A 103 -12.19 -9.37 4.69
CA LEU A 103 -13.32 -9.38 3.77
C LEU A 103 -14.31 -8.25 4.07
N THR A 104 -14.61 -8.00 5.35
CA THR A 104 -15.51 -6.92 5.75
C THR A 104 -14.93 -5.56 5.38
N ALA A 105 -13.64 -5.33 5.64
CA ALA A 105 -12.97 -4.09 5.28
C ALA A 105 -12.91 -3.89 3.75
N LEU A 106 -12.66 -4.95 2.97
CA LEU A 106 -12.69 -4.91 1.52
C LEU A 106 -14.10 -4.60 0.99
N PHE A 107 -15.13 -5.22 1.56
CA PHE A 107 -16.52 -4.99 1.19
C PHE A 107 -16.93 -3.53 1.46
N LEU A 108 -16.64 -3.01 2.66
CA LEU A 108 -16.95 -1.62 3.00
C LEU A 108 -16.20 -0.61 2.12
N ALA A 109 -14.92 -0.87 1.84
CA ALA A 109 -14.11 -0.05 0.93
C ALA A 109 -14.70 -0.01 -0.49
N THR A 110 -15.12 -1.18 -1.00
CA THR A 110 -15.71 -1.30 -2.34
C THR A 110 -17.09 -0.66 -2.39
N LEU A 111 -17.92 -0.86 -1.36
CA LEU A 111 -19.23 -0.23 -1.25
C LEU A 111 -19.12 1.29 -1.26
N TYR A 112 -18.22 1.85 -0.44
CA TYR A 112 -17.93 3.29 -0.44
C TYR A 112 -17.48 3.79 -1.82
N ALA A 113 -16.59 3.05 -2.48
CA ALA A 113 -16.13 3.38 -3.82
C ALA A 113 -17.27 3.41 -4.85
N VAL A 114 -18.12 2.39 -4.86
CA VAL A 114 -19.28 2.31 -5.76
C VAL A 114 -20.26 3.45 -5.49
N CYS A 115 -20.58 3.75 -4.22
CA CYS A 115 -21.43 4.88 -3.87
C CYS A 115 -20.82 6.21 -4.34
N THR A 116 -19.52 6.42 -4.16
CA THR A 116 -18.84 7.65 -4.60
C THR A 116 -18.88 7.79 -6.12
N VAL A 117 -18.59 6.72 -6.86
CA VAL A 117 -18.66 6.71 -8.32
C VAL A 117 -20.08 6.93 -8.83
N TYR A 118 -21.09 6.40 -8.14
CA TYR A 118 -22.48 6.67 -8.44
C TYR A 118 -22.81 8.17 -8.29
N LEU A 119 -22.38 8.82 -7.20
CA LEU A 119 -22.57 10.26 -7.00
C LEU A 119 -21.89 11.09 -8.10
N ILE A 120 -20.71 10.68 -8.58
CA ILE A 120 -19.99 11.34 -9.67
C ILE A 120 -20.79 11.26 -10.98
N TYR A 121 -21.11 10.06 -11.45
CA TYR A 121 -21.63 9.89 -12.82
C TYR A 121 -23.15 10.01 -12.96
N TRP A 122 -23.91 9.73 -11.89
CA TRP A 122 -25.38 9.82 -11.92
C TRP A 122 -25.93 11.10 -11.31
N HIS A 123 -25.24 11.69 -10.33
CA HIS A 123 -25.67 12.92 -9.69
C HIS A 123 -24.83 14.16 -10.08
N GLY A 124 -23.70 13.99 -10.77
CA GLY A 124 -22.85 15.10 -11.19
C GLY A 124 -22.12 15.81 -10.04
N ILE A 125 -21.94 15.12 -8.91
CA ILE A 125 -21.35 15.69 -7.68
C ILE A 125 -19.83 15.49 -7.71
N TYR A 126 -19.14 16.23 -8.59
CA TYR A 126 -17.70 16.05 -8.82
C TYR A 126 -16.83 16.69 -7.73
N PHE A 127 -17.09 17.94 -7.34
CA PHE A 127 -16.20 18.66 -6.43
C PHE A 127 -16.26 18.11 -5.00
N GLU A 128 -17.46 17.80 -4.50
CA GLU A 128 -17.67 17.27 -3.17
C GLU A 128 -17.03 15.88 -3.03
N THR A 129 -17.09 15.04 -4.08
CA THR A 129 -16.42 13.74 -4.07
C THR A 129 -14.90 13.87 -4.10
N ILE A 130 -14.36 14.86 -4.81
CA ILE A 130 -12.94 15.23 -4.74
C ILE A 130 -12.54 15.69 -3.33
N TYR A 131 -13.35 16.53 -2.66
CA TYR A 131 -13.07 16.97 -1.29
C TYR A 131 -13.14 15.82 -0.27
N MET A 132 -14.12 14.92 -0.40
CA MET A 132 -14.19 13.70 0.41
C MET A 132 -12.93 12.85 0.23
N MET A 133 -12.44 12.74 -0.99
CA MET A 133 -11.22 12.01 -1.31
C MET A 133 -9.97 12.65 -0.68
N TYR A 134 -9.85 13.98 -0.76
CA TYR A 134 -8.79 14.71 -0.05
C TYR A 134 -8.84 14.50 1.46
N ALA A 135 -10.03 14.46 2.06
CA ALA A 135 -10.17 14.20 3.49
C ALA A 135 -9.66 12.79 3.87
N ILE A 136 -9.95 11.78 3.05
CA ILE A 136 -9.43 10.42 3.26
C ILE A 136 -7.91 10.41 3.16
N GLU A 137 -7.33 10.97 2.10
CA GLU A 137 -5.88 10.96 1.90
C GLU A 137 -5.14 11.80 2.95
N ALA A 138 -5.70 12.94 3.38
CA ALA A 138 -5.17 13.71 4.50
C ALA A 138 -5.18 12.89 5.80
N THR A 139 -6.26 12.14 6.05
CA THR A 139 -6.36 11.25 7.21
C THR A 139 -5.29 10.14 7.16
N VAL A 140 -5.06 9.54 5.99
CA VAL A 140 -3.99 8.56 5.77
C VAL A 140 -2.63 9.16 6.10
N ILE A 141 -2.34 10.37 5.62
CA ILE A 141 -1.07 11.08 5.89
C ILE A 141 -0.90 11.34 7.39
N LEU A 142 -1.92 11.89 8.04
CA LEU A 142 -1.87 12.23 9.47
C LEU A 142 -1.66 10.99 10.35
N ILE A 143 -2.44 9.93 10.11
CA ILE A 143 -2.30 8.67 10.84
C ILE A 143 -0.92 8.05 10.57
N SER A 144 -0.46 8.05 9.32
CA SER A 144 0.85 7.47 8.95
C SER A 144 2.02 8.25 9.57
N ALA A 145 1.95 9.59 9.59
CA ALA A 145 2.93 10.42 10.27
C ALA A 145 2.94 10.15 11.79
N GLY A 146 1.77 10.12 12.42
CA GLY A 146 1.63 9.76 13.84
C GLY A 146 2.20 8.37 14.13
N LEU A 147 1.92 7.39 13.28
CA LEU A 147 2.44 6.03 13.38
C LEU A 147 3.97 5.99 13.29
N TYR A 148 4.58 6.78 12.41
CA TYR A 148 6.04 6.86 12.29
C TYR A 148 6.69 7.40 13.57
N PHE A 149 6.18 8.49 14.14
CA PHE A 149 6.72 9.03 15.39
C PHE A 149 6.45 8.10 16.58
N TYR A 150 5.24 7.57 16.68
CA TYR A 150 4.85 6.67 17.75
C TYR A 150 5.66 5.36 17.73
N SER A 151 5.86 4.77 16.55
CA SER A 151 6.68 3.56 16.38
C SER A 151 8.13 3.79 16.81
N LYS A 152 8.72 4.94 16.44
CA LYS A 152 10.09 5.31 16.85
C LYS A 152 10.21 5.46 18.36
N GLN A 153 9.25 6.14 19.00
CA GLN A 153 9.23 6.31 20.45
C GLN A 153 9.06 4.96 21.16
N ARG A 154 8.08 4.15 20.71
CA ARG A 154 7.78 2.85 21.30
C ARG A 154 8.95 1.87 21.19
N LEU A 155 9.71 1.92 20.09
CA LEU A 155 10.92 1.11 19.92
C LEU A 155 11.99 1.45 20.98
N ARG A 156 12.18 2.74 21.26
CA ARG A 156 13.17 3.23 22.24
C ARG A 156 12.80 2.84 23.67
N ASP A 157 11.52 2.91 23.99
CA ASP A 157 11.03 2.71 25.36
C ASP A 157 10.76 1.22 25.69
N LEU A 158 11.17 0.28 24.82
CA LEU A 158 10.93 -1.15 25.00
C LEU A 158 12.00 -1.78 25.93
N PRO A 159 11.67 -2.18 27.17
CA PRO A 159 12.66 -2.70 28.13
C PRO A 159 13.31 -4.00 27.63
N TYR A 160 14.58 -4.20 27.99
CA TYR A 160 15.36 -5.40 27.67
C TYR A 160 15.26 -6.38 28.85
N THR A 161 14.29 -7.29 28.82
CA THR A 161 14.17 -8.39 29.79
C THR A 161 14.38 -9.73 29.10
N SER A 162 15.24 -10.59 29.66
CA SER A 162 15.68 -11.87 29.08
C SER A 162 14.54 -12.87 28.79
N ASP A 163 13.42 -12.81 29.50
CA ASP A 163 12.31 -13.75 29.32
C ASP A 163 11.40 -13.43 28.10
N ARG A 164 11.72 -12.39 27.31
CA ARG A 164 10.87 -11.90 26.20
C ARG A 164 11.61 -11.67 24.88
N VAL A 165 12.73 -12.36 24.66
CA VAL A 165 13.58 -12.15 23.48
C VAL A 165 12.83 -12.37 22.16
N ASN A 166 12.03 -13.44 22.03
CA ASN A 166 11.24 -13.72 20.82
C ASN A 166 10.17 -12.66 20.55
N ALA A 167 9.40 -12.30 21.58
CA ALA A 167 8.38 -11.25 21.49
C ALA A 167 9.00 -9.90 21.09
N LYS A 168 10.22 -9.61 21.53
CA LYS A 168 10.95 -8.40 21.15
C LYS A 168 11.34 -8.39 19.68
N TYR A 169 11.84 -9.49 19.12
CA TYR A 169 12.16 -9.57 17.69
C TYR A 169 10.94 -9.25 16.82
N GLN A 170 9.78 -9.77 17.19
CA GLN A 170 8.54 -9.54 16.43
C GLN A 170 8.03 -8.12 16.59
N VAL A 171 8.16 -7.52 17.78
CA VAL A 171 7.86 -6.10 17.99
C VAL A 171 8.76 -5.24 17.10
N VAL A 172 10.06 -5.54 17.04
CA VAL A 172 11.02 -4.83 16.17
C VAL A 172 10.62 -4.97 14.71
N GLU A 173 10.26 -6.17 14.26
CA GLU A 173 9.82 -6.43 12.89
C GLU A 173 8.55 -5.65 12.51
N ILE A 174 7.52 -5.64 13.38
CA ILE A 174 6.30 -4.86 13.18
C ILE A 174 6.63 -3.36 13.07
N LEU A 175 7.56 -2.87 13.89
CA LEU A 175 7.98 -1.47 13.90
C LEU A 175 8.83 -1.10 12.66
N GLU A 176 9.77 -1.95 12.26
CA GLU A 176 10.56 -1.78 11.03
C GLU A 176 9.68 -1.77 9.79
N PHE A 177 8.73 -2.70 9.73
CA PHE A 177 7.74 -2.75 8.66
C PHE A 177 6.87 -1.49 8.63
N SER A 178 6.40 -1.04 9.80
CA SER A 178 5.63 0.20 9.91
C SER A 178 6.45 1.42 9.47
N ARG A 179 7.76 1.44 9.74
CA ARG A 179 8.67 2.48 9.26
C ARG A 179 8.82 2.47 7.74
N ALA A 180 8.76 1.30 7.11
CA ALA A 180 8.87 1.15 5.66
C ALA A 180 7.56 1.46 4.91
N ILE A 181 6.41 1.16 5.50
CA ILE A 181 5.11 1.38 4.85
C ILE A 181 4.68 2.85 4.88
N VAL A 182 5.05 3.61 5.92
CA VAL A 182 4.64 5.02 6.06
C VAL A 182 5.10 5.89 4.87
N PRO A 183 6.38 5.88 4.44
CA PRO A 183 6.81 6.65 3.27
C PRO A 183 6.03 6.28 2.00
N ALA A 184 5.72 5.00 1.82
CA ALA A 184 4.94 4.52 0.67
C ALA A 184 3.48 5.02 0.72
N LEU A 185 2.86 5.04 1.90
CA LEU A 185 1.49 5.57 2.08
C LEU A 185 1.44 7.09 1.87
N VAL A 186 2.40 7.84 2.42
CA VAL A 186 2.48 9.31 2.25
C VAL A 186 2.71 9.67 0.79
N LEU A 187 3.64 8.99 0.10
CA LEU A 187 3.87 9.19 -1.32
C LEU A 187 2.61 8.89 -2.13
N SER A 188 1.91 7.80 -1.79
CA SER A 188 0.68 7.40 -2.48
C SER A 188 -0.43 8.42 -2.31
N ALA A 189 -0.66 8.89 -1.08
CA ALA A 189 -1.64 9.91 -0.78
C ALA A 189 -1.34 11.22 -1.52
N GLY A 190 -0.07 11.63 -1.58
CA GLY A 190 0.38 12.80 -2.33
C GLY A 190 0.12 12.68 -3.84
N LEU A 191 0.50 11.57 -4.46
CA LEU A 191 0.29 11.35 -5.91
C LEU A 191 -1.19 11.23 -6.26
N LYS A 192 -1.99 10.54 -5.44
CA LYS A 192 -3.45 10.48 -5.64
C LYS A 192 -4.13 11.82 -5.45
N SER A 193 -3.61 12.67 -4.56
CA SER A 193 -4.12 14.03 -4.39
C SER A 193 -3.77 14.89 -5.60
N ALA A 194 -2.54 14.74 -6.12
CA ALA A 194 -2.08 15.44 -7.31
C ALA A 194 -2.85 15.02 -8.58
N SER A 195 -3.27 13.76 -8.70
CA SER A 195 -4.02 13.30 -9.86
C SER A 195 -5.42 13.93 -9.96
N LEU A 196 -6.03 14.35 -8.84
CA LEU A 196 -7.34 15.01 -8.85
C LEU A 196 -7.29 16.46 -9.34
N ILE A 197 -6.11 17.10 -9.34
CA ILE A 197 -5.93 18.49 -9.79
C ILE A 197 -6.35 18.64 -11.27
N PRO A 198 -5.85 17.83 -12.22
CA PRO A 198 -6.35 17.81 -13.59
C PRO A 198 -7.88 17.69 -13.71
N THR A 199 -8.50 16.81 -12.91
CA THR A 199 -9.95 16.63 -12.90
C THR A 199 -10.68 17.90 -12.47
N MET A 200 -10.21 18.58 -11.42
CA MET A 200 -10.76 19.87 -10.99
C MET A 200 -10.62 20.94 -12.07
N LEU A 201 -9.44 21.04 -12.69
CA LEU A 201 -9.18 22.01 -13.76
C LEU A 201 -10.07 21.77 -14.99
N TRP A 202 -10.31 20.51 -15.34
CA TRP A 202 -11.21 20.13 -16.43
C TRP A 202 -12.66 20.48 -16.12
N GLN A 203 -13.13 20.12 -14.92
CA GLN A 203 -14.50 20.47 -14.48
C GLN A 203 -14.73 21.98 -14.38
N ALA A 204 -13.67 22.76 -14.09
CA ALA A 204 -13.70 24.22 -14.12
C ALA A 204 -13.60 24.82 -15.56
N GLY A 205 -13.45 23.99 -16.60
CA GLY A 205 -13.31 24.44 -17.98
C GLY A 205 -11.94 25.06 -18.32
N ILE A 206 -10.92 24.85 -17.47
CA ILE A 206 -9.59 25.45 -17.63
C ILE A 206 -8.72 24.63 -18.60
N ILE A 207 -8.83 23.30 -18.56
CA ILE A 207 -8.08 22.40 -19.44
C ILE A 207 -9.02 21.51 -20.25
N SER A 208 -8.53 21.00 -21.39
CA SER A 208 -9.27 20.04 -22.21
C SER A 208 -9.35 18.65 -21.55
N TYR A 209 -10.36 17.87 -21.94
CA TYR A 209 -10.54 16.49 -21.46
C TYR A 209 -9.31 15.61 -21.76
N VAL A 210 -8.72 15.74 -22.95
CA VAL A 210 -7.50 15.00 -23.34
C VAL A 210 -6.34 15.27 -22.39
N LEU A 211 -6.10 16.54 -22.04
CA LEU A 211 -5.04 16.90 -21.09
C LEU A 211 -5.36 16.36 -19.69
N CYS A 212 -6.62 16.43 -19.27
CA CYS A 212 -7.07 15.84 -18.01
C CYS A 212 -6.74 14.34 -17.97
N CYS A 213 -7.17 13.57 -18.97
CA CYS A 213 -6.90 12.14 -19.06
C CYS A 213 -5.40 11.82 -19.06
N LEU A 214 -4.60 12.55 -19.84
CA LEU A 214 -3.16 12.36 -19.91
C LEU A 214 -2.52 12.51 -18.52
N PHE A 215 -2.76 13.63 -17.82
CA PHE A 215 -2.19 13.85 -16.50
C PHE A 215 -2.77 12.92 -15.43
N TYR A 216 -4.10 12.75 -15.42
CA TYR A 216 -4.81 11.89 -14.47
C TYR A 216 -4.27 10.45 -14.52
N PHE A 217 -4.26 9.84 -15.72
CA PHE A 217 -3.82 8.46 -15.86
C PHE A 217 -2.32 8.30 -15.65
N THR A 218 -1.50 9.25 -16.10
CA THR A 218 -0.04 9.20 -15.89
C THR A 218 0.30 9.24 -14.41
N ILE A 219 -0.28 10.16 -13.65
CA ILE A 219 -0.02 10.27 -12.20
C ILE A 219 -0.52 9.02 -11.48
N HIS A 220 -1.66 8.45 -11.86
CA HIS A 220 -2.13 7.18 -11.30
C HIS A 220 -1.23 5.99 -11.60
N ALA A 221 -0.71 5.89 -12.83
CA ALA A 221 0.21 4.84 -13.22
C ALA A 221 1.52 4.95 -12.44
N LEU A 222 2.07 6.16 -12.35
CA LEU A 222 3.24 6.46 -11.53
C LEU A 222 3.00 6.11 -10.07
N ASN A 223 1.84 6.45 -9.51
CA ASN A 223 1.50 6.11 -8.14
C ASN A 223 1.55 4.59 -7.90
N CYS A 224 0.94 3.80 -8.78
CA CYS A 224 0.94 2.34 -8.65
C CYS A 224 2.35 1.75 -8.61
N ILE A 225 3.27 2.30 -9.42
CA ILE A 225 4.66 1.84 -9.50
C ILE A 225 5.47 2.36 -8.31
N LEU A 226 5.45 3.67 -8.08
CA LEU A 226 6.29 4.35 -7.08
C LEU A 226 5.93 3.95 -5.65
N MET A 227 4.64 3.78 -5.34
CA MET A 227 4.22 3.31 -4.01
C MET A 227 4.84 1.94 -3.70
N LYS A 228 4.79 0.98 -4.64
CA LYS A 228 5.36 -0.34 -4.42
C LYS A 228 6.87 -0.30 -4.44
N ALA A 229 7.49 0.41 -5.39
CA ALA A 229 8.95 0.57 -5.42
C ALA A 229 9.48 1.13 -4.09
N THR A 230 8.80 2.14 -3.55
CA THR A 230 9.12 2.76 -2.24
C THR A 230 8.99 1.76 -1.10
N LEU A 231 7.88 1.02 -1.02
CA LEU A 231 7.69 -0.02 -0.01
C LEU A 231 8.81 -1.07 -0.05
N PHE A 232 9.16 -1.54 -1.25
CA PHE A 232 10.21 -2.54 -1.43
C PHE A 232 11.59 -1.97 -1.08
N TYR A 233 11.90 -0.74 -1.50
CA TYR A 233 13.16 -0.08 -1.21
C TYR A 233 13.41 0.07 0.30
N TYR A 234 12.39 0.51 1.05
CA TYR A 234 12.52 0.69 2.49
C TYR A 234 12.45 -0.61 3.29
N HIS A 235 11.81 -1.66 2.76
CA HIS A 235 11.69 -2.95 3.44
C HIS A 235 12.71 -3.98 2.93
N ARG A 236 13.84 -4.09 3.64
CA ARG A 236 15.00 -4.93 3.26
C ARG A 236 14.64 -6.37 2.88
N ALA A 237 13.78 -7.03 3.65
CA ALA A 237 13.40 -8.42 3.36
C ALA A 237 12.57 -8.54 2.07
N LEU A 238 11.70 -7.57 1.79
CA LEU A 238 10.92 -7.53 0.55
C LEU A 238 11.83 -7.26 -0.64
N TRP A 239 12.78 -6.32 -0.49
CA TRP A 239 13.79 -6.03 -1.51
C TRP A 239 14.62 -7.26 -1.87
N LYS A 240 15.16 -7.98 -0.88
CA LYS A 240 15.95 -9.21 -1.11
C LYS A 240 15.13 -10.28 -1.83
N ASN A 241 13.87 -10.48 -1.43
CA ASN A 241 12.97 -11.42 -2.10
C ASN A 241 12.68 -11.01 -3.55
N LEU A 242 12.50 -9.73 -3.82
CA LEU A 242 12.32 -9.21 -5.17
C LEU A 242 13.59 -9.40 -6.02
N GLN A 243 14.77 -9.09 -5.47
CA GLN A 243 16.06 -9.29 -6.15
C GLN A 243 16.27 -10.76 -6.52
N ARG A 244 15.98 -11.69 -5.60
CA ARG A 244 16.06 -13.14 -5.89
C ARG A 244 15.12 -13.55 -7.03
N LEU A 245 13.89 -13.01 -7.05
CA LEU A 245 12.93 -13.30 -8.11
C LEU A 245 13.36 -12.74 -9.48
N LEU A 246 13.94 -11.54 -9.52
CA LEU A 246 14.30 -10.87 -10.77
C LEU A 246 15.66 -11.31 -11.31
N PHE A 247 16.65 -11.54 -10.45
CA PHE A 247 18.05 -11.76 -10.84
C PHE A 247 18.56 -13.18 -10.60
N CYS A 248 17.91 -13.99 -9.74
CA CYS A 248 18.34 -15.37 -9.46
C CYS A 248 17.47 -16.44 -10.15
N ALA A 249 16.66 -16.07 -11.15
CA ALA A 249 15.82 -17.01 -11.91
C ALA A 249 16.61 -18.04 -12.75
N SER A 250 17.94 -17.94 -12.83
CA SER A 250 18.78 -18.78 -13.70
C SER A 250 19.42 -20.01 -13.04
N GLY A 251 19.03 -20.40 -11.83
CA GLY A 251 19.56 -21.62 -11.22
C GLY A 251 18.54 -22.26 -10.29
N ARG A 252 18.26 -23.54 -10.47
CA ARG A 252 17.64 -24.41 -9.45
C ARG A 252 18.54 -24.43 -8.22
N ILE A 253 18.48 -23.37 -7.42
CA ILE A 253 19.00 -23.41 -6.07
C ILE A 253 17.83 -23.98 -5.27
N SER A 254 17.97 -25.25 -4.89
CA SER A 254 17.21 -25.88 -3.80
C SER A 254 16.96 -24.82 -2.72
N PRO A 255 15.76 -24.69 -2.12
CA PRO A 255 15.50 -23.67 -1.11
C PRO A 255 16.56 -23.80 -0.02
N GLU A 256 17.60 -22.97 -0.13
CA GLU A 256 18.57 -22.81 0.92
C GLU A 256 17.73 -22.24 2.06
N PRO A 257 17.65 -22.96 3.21
CA PRO A 257 16.84 -22.50 4.34
C PRO A 257 17.18 -21.04 4.53
N ALA A 258 16.15 -20.19 4.59
CA ALA A 258 16.26 -18.74 4.72
C ALA A 258 17.50 -18.46 5.58
N PRO A 259 18.49 -17.66 5.10
CA PRO A 259 19.79 -17.60 5.75
C PRO A 259 19.50 -17.38 7.22
N ALA A 260 19.71 -18.42 8.02
CA ALA A 260 19.61 -18.32 9.46
C ALA A 260 20.47 -17.10 9.72
N ALA A 261 19.89 -16.03 10.28
CA ALA A 261 20.68 -14.89 10.72
C ALA A 261 21.91 -15.50 11.35
N SER A 262 23.11 -15.22 10.78
CA SER A 262 24.25 -16.13 10.96
C SER A 262 24.29 -16.41 12.44
N LYS A 263 24.24 -17.69 12.83
CA LYS A 263 24.08 -18.01 14.27
C LYS A 263 25.07 -17.19 15.07
N GLU A 264 26.23 -16.91 14.49
CA GLU A 264 27.25 -15.98 14.96
C GLU A 264 26.79 -14.51 15.14
N ASP A 265 26.11 -13.87 14.20
CA ASP A 265 25.57 -12.51 14.35
C ASP A 265 24.40 -12.46 15.34
N GLU A 266 23.50 -13.44 15.32
CA GLU A 266 22.45 -13.57 16.34
C GLU A 266 23.06 -13.83 17.73
N THR A 267 24.12 -14.65 17.80
CA THR A 267 24.85 -14.96 19.02
C THR A 267 25.65 -13.75 19.51
N LYS A 268 26.28 -12.97 18.63
CA LYS A 268 26.97 -11.72 18.97
C LYS A 268 25.98 -10.66 19.45
N LEU A 269 24.82 -10.55 18.79
CA LEU A 269 23.76 -9.65 19.22
C LEU A 269 23.18 -10.10 20.57
N TYR A 270 22.98 -11.41 20.77
CA TYR A 270 22.50 -11.99 22.01
C TYR A 270 23.49 -11.81 23.16
N PHE A 271 24.78 -12.09 22.96
CA PHE A 271 25.83 -11.90 23.96
C PHE A 271 26.08 -10.43 24.27
N SER A 272 26.05 -9.53 23.28
CA SER A 272 26.15 -8.10 23.55
C SER A 272 24.93 -7.58 24.33
N MET A 273 23.73 -8.12 24.08
CA MET A 273 22.55 -7.84 24.89
C MET A 273 22.69 -8.36 26.33
N ILE A 274 23.15 -9.59 26.53
CA ILE A 274 23.41 -10.14 27.88
C ILE A 274 24.45 -9.30 28.63
N GLN A 275 25.56 -8.97 27.97
CA GLN A 275 26.64 -8.18 28.57
C GLN A 275 26.17 -6.78 28.97
N SER A 276 25.29 -6.16 28.19
CA SER A 276 24.68 -4.87 28.55
C SER A 276 23.74 -4.96 29.77
N SER A 277 23.06 -6.09 29.97
CA SER A 277 22.16 -6.32 31.10
C SER A 277 22.88 -6.65 32.41
N TRP A 278 24.09 -7.22 32.34
CA TRP A 278 24.92 -7.54 33.51
C TRP A 278 25.73 -6.36 34.03
N ASN A 279 25.94 -5.33 33.21
CA ASN A 279 26.71 -4.15 33.58
C ASN A 279 25.83 -2.99 34.11
N GLN A 280 24.52 -3.22 34.31
CA GLN A 280 23.59 -2.33 35.01
C GLN A 280 23.33 -2.85 36.42
#